data_AF-A0A2M8P2C5-F1
#
_entry.id   AF-A0A2M8P2C5-F1
#
_cell.length_a   1.000
_cell.length_b   1.000
_cell.length_c   1.000
_cell.angle_alpha   90.00
_cell.angle_beta   90.00
_cell.angle_gamma   90.00
#
_symmetry.space_group_name_H-M   'P 1'
#
loop_
_entity.id
_entity.type
_entity.pdbx_description
1 polymer ?
#
loop_
_entity_poly.entity_id
_entity_poly.type
_entity_poly.pdbx_seq_one_letter_code
_entity_poly.pdbx_strand_id
1 'polypeptide(L)'
;MIAKHAPRLILALVLVTLAACGTPATPAPPFPPTLELPTRVPIQPTPDSRIVEATPQVQPTRVALEPTATPTRVRPSPTPTITLIPPTNTPVPPTETPTPSPTPQPDPARGAILFANGFPNRPEVPTCASCHYVEPVEVNDLVGPVMYGIADRAARRDPNEVSAVAYLRNSIILPNKYLVPNEGDKVYAVGGVSLMHQTYAEELTPDEINDLVAYMLTLRAR
;
A
#
# COMPACT_ATOMS: atom_id res chain seq x y z
N MET A 1 -76.24 -6.30 -26.37
CA MET A 1 -75.98 -4.97 -25.78
C MET A 1 -74.97 -5.13 -24.66
N ILE A 2 -73.67 -4.94 -24.91
CA ILE A 2 -72.64 -4.84 -23.86
C ILE A 2 -71.62 -3.78 -24.31
N ALA A 3 -71.23 -2.95 -23.33
CA ALA A 3 -70.83 -1.56 -23.46
C ALA A 3 -69.45 -1.32 -24.08
N LYS A 4 -69.40 -0.31 -24.96
CA LYS A 4 -68.20 0.44 -25.34
C LYS A 4 -68.02 1.58 -24.34
N HIS A 5 -67.16 1.49 -23.33
CA HIS A 5 -66.61 2.66 -22.60
C HIS A 5 -65.46 2.23 -21.67
N ALA A 6 -64.21 2.29 -22.14
CA ALA A 6 -63.04 2.55 -21.29
C ALA A 6 -61.76 2.67 -22.15
N PRO A 7 -61.38 3.89 -22.55
CA PRO A 7 -59.94 4.16 -22.67
C PRO A 7 -59.50 5.48 -22.02
N ARG A 8 -60.39 6.20 -21.32
CA ARG A 8 -60.08 7.55 -20.80
C ARG A 8 -59.60 7.60 -19.34
N LEU A 9 -59.69 6.50 -18.59
CA LEU A 9 -59.32 6.51 -17.16
C LEU A 9 -57.83 6.22 -16.90
N ILE A 10 -57.10 5.67 -17.87
CA ILE A 10 -55.69 5.29 -17.68
C ILE A 10 -54.73 6.49 -17.88
N LEU A 11 -55.17 7.55 -18.58
CA LEU A 11 -54.32 8.72 -18.86
C LEU A 11 -54.21 9.69 -17.68
N ALA A 12 -55.10 9.62 -16.68
CA ALA A 12 -55.10 10.53 -15.55
C ALA A 12 -54.18 10.09 -14.39
N LEU A 13 -53.77 8.82 -14.32
CA LEU A 13 -52.94 8.32 -13.22
C LEU A 13 -51.42 8.47 -13.46
N VAL A 14 -51.00 8.75 -14.70
CA VAL A 14 -49.59 8.89 -15.07
C VAL A 14 -49.05 10.32 -14.85
N LEU A 15 -49.92 11.31 -14.63
CA LEU A 15 -49.51 12.72 -14.51
C LEU A 15 -49.22 13.21 -13.08
N VAL A 16 -49.41 12.39 -12.03
CA VAL A 16 -49.36 12.86 -10.63
C VAL A 16 -48.08 12.46 -9.88
N THR A 17 -47.17 11.68 -10.48
CA THR A 17 -45.96 11.17 -9.78
C THR A 17 -44.66 11.94 -10.04
N LEU A 18 -44.66 13.04 -10.78
CA LEU A 18 -43.42 13.77 -11.16
C LEU A 18 -43.04 14.99 -10.28
N ALA A 19 -43.73 15.26 -9.17
CA ALA A 19 -43.56 16.52 -8.42
C ALA A 19 -42.83 16.38 -7.06
N ALA A 20 -41.86 15.48 -6.92
CA ALA A 20 -41.14 15.31 -5.65
C ALA A 20 -39.64 14.99 -5.82
N CYS A 21 -38.89 15.83 -6.55
CA CYS A 21 -37.43 15.89 -6.44
C CYS A 21 -36.96 17.33 -6.71
N GLY A 22 -36.42 18.01 -5.70
CA GLY A 22 -35.77 19.30 -5.89
C GLY A 22 -35.72 20.17 -4.63
N THR A 23 -35.01 19.74 -3.59
CA THR A 23 -34.50 20.70 -2.61
C THR A 23 -33.43 21.56 -3.30
N PRO A 24 -33.51 22.89 -3.28
CA PRO A 24 -32.45 23.74 -3.81
C PRO A 24 -31.18 23.51 -3.00
N ALA A 25 -30.06 23.25 -3.69
CA ALA A 25 -28.76 23.10 -3.05
C ALA A 25 -28.40 24.42 -2.34
N THR A 26 -28.11 24.33 -1.04
CA THR A 26 -27.53 25.44 -0.28
C THR A 26 -26.23 25.88 -0.97
N PRO A 27 -26.05 27.17 -1.29
CA PRO A 27 -24.80 27.64 -1.88
C PRO A 27 -23.65 27.37 -0.91
N ALA A 28 -22.57 26.80 -1.42
CA ALA A 28 -21.36 26.56 -0.65
C ALA A 28 -20.82 27.89 -0.09
N PRO A 29 -20.26 27.90 1.14
CA PRO A 29 -19.63 29.09 1.68
C PRO A 29 -18.49 29.53 0.75
N PRO A 30 -18.26 30.85 0.60
CA PRO A 30 -17.15 31.36 -0.18
C PRO A 30 -15.83 30.87 0.44
N PHE A 31 -15.05 30.13 -0.33
CA PHE A 31 -13.70 29.78 0.08
C PHE A 31 -12.82 31.04 0.07
N PRO A 32 -12.03 31.30 1.12
CA PRO A 32 -11.02 32.35 1.06
C PRO A 32 -10.04 32.03 -0.09
N PRO A 33 -9.53 33.04 -0.81
CA PRO A 33 -8.53 32.81 -1.85
C PRO A 33 -7.33 32.08 -1.22
N THR A 34 -7.00 30.92 -1.78
CA THR A 34 -5.76 30.20 -1.49
C THR A 34 -4.62 31.20 -1.64
N LEU A 35 -3.84 31.39 -0.57
CA LEU A 35 -2.58 32.14 -0.63
C LEU A 35 -1.79 31.62 -1.81
N GLU A 36 -1.54 32.50 -2.79
CA GLU A 36 -0.75 32.17 -3.97
C GLU A 36 0.62 31.66 -3.51
N LEU A 37 0.85 30.36 -3.69
CA LEU A 37 2.19 29.81 -3.61
C LEU A 37 3.00 30.50 -4.72
N PRO A 38 4.18 31.07 -4.40
CA PRO A 38 4.95 31.82 -5.37
C PRO A 38 5.26 30.94 -6.58
N THR A 39 4.63 31.27 -7.69
CA THR A 39 4.89 30.69 -8.99
C THR A 39 6.26 31.18 -9.45
N ARG A 40 7.15 30.22 -9.74
CA ARG A 40 8.51 30.38 -10.29
C ARG A 40 9.56 31.03 -9.38
N VAL A 41 10.45 30.16 -8.89
CA VAL A 41 11.85 30.52 -8.69
C VAL A 41 12.44 30.92 -10.06
N PRO A 42 13.03 32.12 -10.22
CA PRO A 42 13.73 32.48 -11.44
C PRO A 42 14.98 31.62 -11.58
N ILE A 43 15.10 30.88 -12.69
CA ILE A 43 16.36 30.25 -13.07
C ILE A 43 17.26 31.37 -13.57
N GLN A 44 18.29 31.74 -12.79
CA GLN A 44 19.35 32.61 -13.26
C GLN A 44 20.13 31.88 -14.37
N PRO A 45 20.31 32.48 -15.55
CA PRO A 45 21.23 31.95 -16.55
C PRO A 45 22.66 32.10 -16.03
N THR A 46 23.34 30.98 -15.80
CA THR A 46 24.77 30.96 -15.55
C THR A 46 25.51 31.42 -16.81
N PRO A 47 26.51 32.31 -16.69
CA PRO A 47 27.29 32.74 -17.84
C PRO A 47 28.21 31.62 -18.32
N ASP A 48 28.02 31.26 -19.58
CA ASP A 48 29.05 30.93 -20.57
C ASP A 48 30.23 30.08 -20.05
N SER A 49 30.00 28.77 -19.94
CA SER A 49 31.08 27.80 -19.81
C SER A 49 31.76 27.63 -21.16
N ARG A 50 32.75 28.50 -21.42
CA ARG A 50 33.77 28.27 -22.43
C ARG A 50 34.39 26.90 -22.19
N ILE A 51 34.36 26.07 -23.22
CA ILE A 51 35.12 24.83 -23.31
C ILE A 51 36.60 25.21 -23.17
N VAL A 52 37.16 24.99 -21.99
CA VAL A 52 38.60 24.94 -21.80
C VAL A 52 38.98 23.49 -21.96
N GLU A 53 39.64 23.20 -23.08
CA GLU A 53 40.28 21.92 -23.35
C GLU A 53 41.45 21.75 -22.38
N ALA A 54 41.16 21.12 -21.24
CA ALA A 54 42.15 20.76 -20.25
C ALA A 54 42.67 19.34 -20.54
N THR A 55 43.91 19.27 -21.03
CA THR A 55 44.68 18.05 -21.20
C THR A 55 44.69 17.24 -19.89
N PRO A 56 44.35 15.93 -19.90
CA PRO A 56 44.40 15.12 -18.70
C PRO A 56 45.85 14.86 -18.27
N GLN A 57 46.33 15.58 -17.26
CA GLN A 57 47.53 15.21 -16.52
C GLN A 57 47.16 14.05 -15.58
N VAL A 58 47.48 12.82 -16.00
CA VAL A 58 47.37 11.62 -15.16
C VAL A 58 48.50 11.69 -14.12
N GLN A 59 48.16 12.13 -12.91
CA GLN A 59 49.04 12.01 -11.76
C GLN A 59 48.71 10.69 -11.05
N PRO A 60 49.68 9.76 -10.90
CA PRO A 60 49.42 8.51 -10.20
C PRO A 60 49.26 8.78 -8.71
N THR A 61 48.03 8.71 -8.21
CA THR A 61 47.74 8.68 -6.77
C THR A 61 48.32 7.38 -6.20
N ARG A 62 49.47 7.47 -5.52
CA ARG A 62 49.91 6.42 -4.61
C ARG A 62 48.94 6.40 -3.43
N VAL A 63 48.07 5.41 -3.41
CA VAL A 63 47.32 5.03 -2.21
C VAL A 63 48.33 4.49 -1.20
N ALA A 64 48.55 5.24 -0.13
CA ALA A 64 49.26 4.75 1.04
C ALA A 64 48.40 3.66 1.69
N LEU A 65 48.91 2.43 1.70
CA LEU A 65 48.32 1.32 2.47
C LEU A 65 48.53 1.63 3.95
N GLU A 66 47.46 1.98 4.66
CA GLU A 66 47.51 2.05 6.12
C GLU A 66 47.74 0.64 6.70
N PRO A 67 48.65 0.47 7.67
CA PRO A 67 48.91 -0.82 8.29
C PRO A 67 47.73 -1.26 9.17
N THR A 68 47.18 -2.42 8.85
CA THR A 68 46.19 -3.17 9.63
C THR A 68 46.62 -3.29 11.09
N ALA A 69 45.81 -2.76 12.00
CA ALA A 69 46.00 -2.93 13.44
C ALA A 69 45.86 -4.42 13.83
N THR A 70 46.88 -4.93 14.52
CA THR A 70 46.93 -6.28 15.10
C THR A 70 45.76 -6.49 16.08
N PRO A 71 44.99 -7.59 15.99
CA PRO A 71 43.93 -7.86 16.94
C PRO A 71 44.51 -8.12 18.33
N THR A 72 44.06 -7.33 19.31
CA THR A 72 44.38 -7.52 20.72
C THR A 72 43.72 -8.81 21.20
N ARG A 73 44.54 -9.75 21.70
CA ARG A 73 44.12 -11.02 22.28
C ARG A 73 43.25 -10.76 23.52
N VAL A 74 41.94 -10.98 23.40
CA VAL A 74 41.01 -10.94 24.53
C VAL A 74 41.38 -12.03 25.53
N ARG A 75 41.57 -11.63 26.79
CA ARG A 75 41.86 -12.51 27.93
C ARG A 75 40.64 -13.39 28.21
N PRO A 76 40.77 -14.72 28.30
CA PRO A 76 39.66 -15.57 28.72
C PRO A 76 39.24 -15.22 30.15
N SER A 77 37.96 -14.91 30.32
CA SER A 77 37.31 -14.72 31.62
C SER A 77 37.16 -16.08 32.32
N PRO A 78 37.40 -16.21 33.63
CA PRO A 78 37.15 -17.45 34.34
C PRO A 78 35.65 -17.77 34.33
N THR A 79 35.30 -18.95 33.82
CA THR A 79 33.95 -19.52 33.85
C THR A 79 33.46 -19.61 35.30
N PRO A 80 32.28 -19.06 35.65
CA PRO A 80 31.71 -19.29 36.98
C PRO A 80 31.35 -20.77 37.12
N THR A 81 31.92 -21.43 38.11
CA THR A 81 31.54 -22.79 38.52
C THR A 81 30.11 -22.75 39.05
N ILE A 82 29.16 -23.30 38.29
CA ILE A 82 27.78 -23.48 38.75
C ILE A 82 27.76 -24.62 39.76
N THR A 83 27.59 -24.28 41.03
CA THR A 83 27.26 -25.25 42.08
C THR A 83 25.84 -25.77 41.83
N LEU A 84 25.75 -27.03 41.40
CA LEU A 84 24.47 -27.71 41.16
C LEU A 84 23.74 -27.92 42.49
N ILE A 85 22.65 -27.19 42.70
CA ILE A 85 21.69 -27.46 43.78
C ILE A 85 20.87 -28.68 43.35
N PRO A 86 20.71 -29.72 44.19
CA PRO A 86 19.89 -30.87 43.83
C PRO A 86 18.44 -30.46 43.59
N PRO A 87 17.80 -30.90 42.50
CA PRO A 87 16.41 -30.54 42.21
C PRO A 87 15.50 -31.13 43.29
N THR A 88 14.74 -30.26 43.96
CA THR A 88 13.62 -30.68 44.79
C THR A 88 12.45 -31.01 43.87
N ASN A 89 12.01 -32.26 43.86
CA ASN A 89 10.87 -32.74 43.08
C ASN A 89 9.55 -32.23 43.69
N THR A 90 9.29 -30.93 43.57
CA THR A 90 7.96 -30.37 43.85
C THR A 90 7.08 -30.63 42.63
N PRO A 91 5.96 -31.36 42.75
CA PRO A 91 5.02 -31.55 41.64
C PRO A 91 4.48 -30.18 41.21
N VAL A 92 4.79 -29.76 39.98
CA VAL A 92 4.21 -28.57 39.38
C VAL A 92 2.74 -28.87 39.08
N PRO A 93 1.78 -28.07 39.57
CA PRO A 93 0.38 -28.25 39.20
C PRO A 93 0.24 -28.15 37.67
N PRO A 94 -0.64 -28.94 37.03
CA PRO A 94 -0.78 -28.92 35.59
C PRO A 94 -1.11 -27.50 35.13
N THR A 95 -0.21 -26.90 34.36
CA THR A 95 -0.45 -25.67 33.63
C THR A 95 -1.60 -25.93 32.66
N GLU A 96 -2.77 -25.37 32.94
CA GLU A 96 -3.89 -25.38 32.01
C GLU A 96 -3.43 -24.73 30.70
N THR A 97 -3.40 -25.53 29.63
CA THR A 97 -3.06 -25.02 28.30
C THR A 97 -4.19 -24.08 27.88
N PRO A 98 -3.92 -22.78 27.64
CA PRO A 98 -4.97 -21.87 27.21
C PRO A 98 -5.60 -22.40 25.92
N THR A 99 -6.92 -22.55 25.94
CA THR A 99 -7.68 -22.91 24.74
C THR A 99 -7.49 -21.79 23.72
N PRO A 100 -7.05 -22.07 22.48
CA PRO A 100 -6.83 -21.03 21.49
C PRO A 100 -8.16 -20.34 21.18
N SER A 101 -8.19 -19.02 21.34
CA SER A 101 -9.29 -18.20 20.85
C SER A 101 -9.36 -18.33 19.32
N PRO A 102 -10.55 -18.46 18.71
CA PRO A 102 -10.66 -18.56 17.27
C PRO A 102 -10.04 -17.33 16.61
N THR A 103 -9.06 -17.55 15.73
CA THR A 103 -8.51 -16.48 14.90
C THR A 103 -9.63 -15.89 14.04
N PRO A 104 -9.82 -14.57 14.02
CA PRO A 104 -10.80 -13.94 13.15
C PRO A 104 -10.58 -14.35 11.69
N GLN A 105 -11.65 -14.81 11.03
CA GLN A 105 -11.60 -15.15 9.62
C GLN A 105 -11.45 -13.86 8.78
N PRO A 106 -10.72 -13.88 7.65
CA PRO A 106 -10.61 -12.71 6.77
C PRO A 106 -11.99 -12.19 6.31
N ASP A 107 -12.20 -10.87 6.41
CA ASP A 107 -13.45 -10.18 6.07
C ASP A 107 -13.22 -9.17 4.91
N PRO A 108 -13.73 -9.46 3.69
CA PRO A 108 -13.56 -8.55 2.56
C PRO A 108 -14.30 -7.22 2.73
N ALA A 109 -15.37 -7.14 3.54
CA ALA A 109 -16.06 -5.88 3.79
C ALA A 109 -15.21 -4.94 4.66
N ARG A 110 -14.56 -5.49 5.69
CA ARG A 110 -13.58 -4.74 6.50
C ARG A 110 -12.37 -4.35 5.66
N GLY A 111 -11.89 -5.24 4.79
CA GLY A 111 -10.81 -4.95 3.85
C GLY A 111 -11.13 -3.80 2.89
N ALA A 112 -12.37 -3.71 2.40
CA ALA A 112 -12.81 -2.60 1.55
C ALA A 112 -12.72 -1.25 2.27
N ILE A 113 -13.09 -1.21 3.56
CA ILE A 113 -13.01 0.00 4.39
C ILE A 113 -11.54 0.40 4.58
N LEU A 114 -10.67 -0.53 4.92
CA LEU A 114 -9.23 -0.27 5.09
C LEU A 114 -8.59 0.23 3.79
N PHE A 115 -8.95 -0.39 2.66
CA PHE A 115 -8.45 -0.01 1.35
C PHE A 115 -8.84 1.43 0.99
N ALA A 116 -10.10 1.79 1.20
CA ALA A 116 -10.67 3.07 0.80
C ALA A 116 -10.31 4.21 1.77
N ASN A 117 -10.41 3.96 3.08
CA ASN A 117 -10.39 4.98 4.11
C ASN A 117 -9.13 4.97 4.98
N GLY A 118 -8.26 3.97 4.81
CA GLY A 118 -7.07 3.80 5.62
C GLY A 118 -7.31 3.16 6.97
N PHE A 119 -6.40 3.45 7.90
CA PHE A 119 -6.24 2.69 9.12
C PHE A 119 -6.65 3.54 10.34
N PRO A 120 -7.61 3.09 11.17
CA PRO A 120 -8.04 3.83 12.34
C PRO A 120 -6.86 4.18 13.26
N ASN A 121 -6.80 5.45 13.69
CA ASN A 121 -5.78 6.01 14.57
C ASN A 121 -4.33 5.93 14.05
N ARG A 122 -4.13 5.71 12.74
CA ARG A 122 -2.82 5.67 12.06
C ARG A 122 -2.84 6.50 10.76
N PRO A 123 -3.07 7.82 10.82
CA PRO A 123 -3.16 8.67 9.62
C PRO A 123 -1.85 8.77 8.83
N GLU A 124 -0.72 8.45 9.45
CA GLU A 124 0.60 8.39 8.82
C GLU A 124 0.75 7.21 7.85
N VAL A 125 -0.08 6.18 7.99
CA VAL A 125 -0.05 4.99 7.13
C VAL A 125 -0.86 5.28 5.86
N PRO A 126 -0.24 5.32 4.67
CA PRO A 126 -0.94 5.66 3.43
C PRO A 126 -2.08 4.69 3.12
N THR A 127 -3.23 5.23 2.72
CA THR A 127 -4.37 4.43 2.26
C THR A 127 -4.07 3.75 0.93
N CYS A 128 -4.63 2.58 0.65
CA CYS A 128 -4.41 1.92 -0.64
C CYS A 128 -5.02 2.73 -1.79
N ALA A 129 -6.20 3.31 -1.56
CA ALA A 129 -6.96 4.08 -2.55
C ALA A 129 -6.30 5.42 -2.94
N SER A 130 -5.34 5.95 -2.18
CA SER A 130 -4.60 7.14 -2.59
C SER A 130 -3.68 6.89 -3.78
N CYS A 131 -3.36 5.62 -4.07
CA CYS A 131 -2.48 5.25 -5.18
C CYS A 131 -3.14 4.28 -6.18
N HIS A 132 -4.13 3.50 -5.74
CA HIS A 132 -4.71 2.40 -6.51
C HIS A 132 -6.21 2.56 -6.73
N TYR A 133 -6.62 2.55 -8.00
CA TYR A 133 -8.03 2.56 -8.38
C TYR A 133 -8.57 1.14 -8.56
N VAL A 134 -9.80 0.90 -8.10
CA VAL A 134 -10.47 -0.41 -8.22
C VAL A 134 -11.37 -0.51 -9.46
N GLU A 135 -11.67 0.63 -10.08
CA GLU A 135 -12.39 0.73 -11.35
C GLU A 135 -11.42 0.72 -12.54
N PRO A 136 -11.87 0.34 -13.74
CA PRO A 136 -11.07 0.46 -14.94
C PRO A 136 -10.83 1.95 -15.24
N VAL A 137 -9.57 2.37 -15.22
CA VAL A 137 -9.15 3.74 -15.49
C VAL A 137 -7.96 3.75 -16.44
N GLU A 138 -7.75 4.86 -17.13
CA GLU A 138 -6.57 5.03 -17.96
C GLU A 138 -5.30 5.07 -17.09
N VAL A 139 -4.23 4.46 -17.61
CA VAL A 139 -2.94 4.36 -16.91
C VAL A 139 -2.37 5.73 -16.55
N ASN A 140 -2.75 6.79 -17.27
CA ASN A 140 -2.14 8.11 -17.15
C ASN A 140 -2.43 8.86 -15.83
N ASP A 141 -3.43 8.43 -15.05
CA ASP A 141 -3.80 9.09 -13.78
C ASP A 141 -3.38 8.29 -12.54
N LEU A 142 -2.57 7.26 -12.73
CA LEU A 142 -2.23 6.27 -11.70
C LEU A 142 -0.88 6.53 -11.04
N VAL A 143 -0.83 6.44 -9.70
CA VAL A 143 0.43 6.34 -8.94
C VAL A 143 0.85 4.89 -8.81
N GLY A 144 -0.09 4.01 -8.45
CA GLY A 144 0.11 2.56 -8.41
C GLY A 144 -0.71 1.84 -9.50
N PRO A 145 -0.36 0.58 -9.86
CA PRO A 145 -1.11 -0.18 -10.84
C PRO A 145 -2.61 -0.26 -10.50
N VAL A 146 -3.47 -0.26 -11.52
CA VAL A 146 -4.91 -0.46 -11.34
C VAL A 146 -5.20 -1.79 -10.63
N MET A 147 -6.23 -1.82 -9.78
CA MET A 147 -6.66 -2.98 -9.00
C MET A 147 -7.89 -3.69 -9.58
N TYR A 148 -8.57 -3.06 -10.55
CA TYR A 148 -9.60 -3.72 -11.35
C TYR A 148 -9.08 -5.04 -11.93
N GLY A 149 -9.71 -6.16 -11.62
CA GLY A 149 -9.29 -7.50 -12.07
C GLY A 149 -8.04 -8.08 -11.41
N ILE A 150 -7.56 -7.52 -10.29
CA ILE A 150 -6.34 -8.00 -9.63
C ILE A 150 -6.48 -9.46 -9.19
N ALA A 151 -7.67 -9.88 -8.76
CA ALA A 151 -7.95 -11.25 -8.37
C ALA A 151 -7.61 -12.24 -9.49
N ASP A 152 -7.88 -11.87 -10.75
CA ASP A 152 -7.70 -12.75 -11.90
C ASP A 152 -6.24 -12.82 -12.36
N ARG A 153 -5.45 -11.76 -12.16
CA ARG A 153 -4.04 -11.71 -12.60
C ARG A 153 -3.02 -12.02 -11.50
N ALA A 154 -3.36 -11.83 -10.22
CA ALA A 154 -2.45 -12.01 -9.09
C ALA A 154 -1.75 -13.38 -9.11
N ALA A 155 -2.50 -14.46 -9.40
CA ALA A 155 -1.97 -15.81 -9.46
C ALA A 155 -0.95 -16.06 -10.59
N ARG A 156 -0.80 -15.14 -11.55
CA ARG A 156 0.10 -15.29 -12.71
C ARG A 156 1.15 -14.19 -12.78
N ARG A 157 1.18 -13.28 -11.82
CA ARG A 157 2.00 -12.08 -11.90
C ARG A 157 3.47 -12.39 -11.56
N ASP A 158 3.70 -13.01 -10.41
CA ASP A 158 5.02 -13.50 -10.02
C ASP A 158 5.15 -14.99 -10.38
N PRO A 159 6.06 -15.37 -11.30
CA PRO A 159 6.26 -16.77 -11.67
C PRO A 159 6.78 -17.64 -10.51
N ASN A 160 7.31 -17.03 -9.44
CA ASN A 160 7.83 -17.74 -8.27
C ASN A 160 6.80 -17.91 -7.15
N GLU A 161 5.59 -17.37 -7.32
CA GLU A 161 4.56 -17.39 -6.28
C GLU A 161 3.51 -18.47 -6.54
N VAL A 162 3.07 -19.11 -5.46
CA VAL A 162 2.22 -20.32 -5.55
C VAL A 162 0.72 -20.02 -5.66
N SER A 163 0.28 -18.78 -5.37
CA SER A 163 -1.13 -18.40 -5.41
C SER A 163 -1.38 -16.89 -5.49
N ALA A 164 -2.60 -16.50 -5.87
CA ALA A 164 -3.04 -15.10 -5.79
C ALA A 164 -2.98 -14.53 -4.37
N VAL A 165 -3.39 -15.32 -3.36
CA VAL A 165 -3.36 -14.93 -1.95
C VAL A 165 -1.93 -14.58 -1.53
N ALA A 166 -0.97 -15.45 -1.86
CA ALA A 166 0.42 -15.25 -1.48
C ALA A 166 1.04 -14.07 -2.23
N TYR A 167 0.73 -13.88 -3.51
CA TYR A 167 1.17 -12.71 -4.29
C TYR A 167 0.66 -11.40 -3.67
N LEU A 168 -0.64 -11.33 -3.37
CA LEU A 168 -1.26 -10.14 -2.79
C LEU A 168 -0.72 -9.84 -1.40
N ARG A 169 -0.60 -10.85 -0.53
CA ARG A 169 -0.01 -10.68 0.79
C ARG A 169 1.42 -10.16 0.69
N ASN A 170 2.26 -10.81 -0.11
CA ASN A 170 3.67 -10.44 -0.25
C ASN A 170 3.84 -9.07 -0.92
N SER A 171 2.94 -8.66 -1.80
CA SER A 171 2.97 -7.31 -2.37
C SER A 171 2.73 -6.23 -1.29
N ILE A 172 1.98 -6.54 -0.23
CA ILE A 172 1.77 -5.64 0.92
C ILE A 172 2.98 -5.65 1.86
N ILE A 173 3.39 -6.83 2.32
CA ILE A 173 4.41 -6.94 3.40
C ILE A 173 5.85 -6.92 2.89
N LEU A 174 6.06 -7.13 1.59
CA LEU A 174 7.37 -7.13 0.93
C LEU A 174 7.24 -6.47 -0.46
N PRO A 175 6.97 -5.15 -0.56
CA PRO A 175 6.66 -4.50 -1.84
C PRO A 175 7.76 -4.59 -2.90
N ASN A 176 9.01 -4.85 -2.48
CA ASN A 176 10.15 -5.05 -3.39
C ASN A 176 10.35 -6.51 -3.83
N LYS A 177 9.60 -7.47 -3.29
CA LYS A 177 9.72 -8.90 -3.66
C LYS A 177 9.43 -9.10 -5.14
N TYR A 178 8.39 -8.44 -5.63
CA TYR A 178 8.02 -8.44 -7.04
C TYR A 178 7.71 -7.02 -7.48
N LEU A 179 8.51 -6.49 -8.40
CA LEU A 179 8.28 -5.17 -8.99
C LEU A 179 7.46 -5.32 -10.26
N VAL A 180 6.24 -4.77 -10.24
CA VAL A 180 5.39 -4.72 -11.44
C VAL A 180 6.11 -3.86 -12.49
N PRO A 181 6.22 -4.33 -13.75
CA PRO A 181 6.82 -3.53 -14.81
C PRO A 181 6.10 -2.20 -14.99
N ASN A 182 6.88 -1.16 -15.25
CA ASN A 182 6.38 0.15 -15.64
C ASN A 182 5.49 0.04 -16.89
N GLU A 183 4.44 0.86 -16.96
CA GLU A 183 3.44 0.80 -18.03
C GLU A 183 3.34 2.16 -18.73
N GLY A 184 3.77 2.22 -19.99
CA GLY A 184 3.94 3.49 -20.70
C GLY A 184 4.91 4.40 -19.95
N ASP A 185 4.49 5.64 -19.68
CA ASP A 185 5.27 6.62 -18.92
C ASP A 185 5.14 6.47 -17.40
N LYS A 186 4.37 5.48 -16.91
CA LYS A 186 4.17 5.28 -15.48
C LYS A 186 5.25 4.45 -14.84
N VAL A 187 5.80 5.01 -13.77
CA VAL A 187 6.87 4.44 -12.98
C VAL A 187 6.29 3.93 -11.68
N TYR A 188 6.33 2.61 -11.46
CA TYR A 188 5.90 1.98 -10.21
C TYR A 188 7.08 1.66 -9.27
N ALA A 189 8.29 1.65 -9.83
CA ALA A 189 9.53 1.41 -9.09
C ALA A 189 10.70 2.20 -9.68
N VAL A 190 11.62 2.64 -8.83
CA VAL A 190 12.84 3.36 -9.21
C VAL A 190 14.03 2.72 -8.52
N GLY A 191 15.11 2.46 -9.26
CA GLY A 191 16.35 1.91 -8.67
C GLY A 191 16.18 0.54 -8.00
N GLY A 192 15.19 -0.26 -8.43
CA GLY A 192 14.88 -1.55 -7.81
C GLY A 192 14.05 -1.45 -6.53
N VAL A 193 13.46 -0.28 -6.25
CA VAL A 193 12.61 -0.05 -5.08
C VAL A 193 11.21 0.35 -5.54
N SER A 194 10.20 -0.32 -5.02
CA SER A 194 8.78 0.00 -5.24
C SER A 194 8.43 1.36 -4.66
N LEU A 195 7.57 2.11 -5.34
CA LEU A 195 7.00 3.36 -4.81
C LEU A 195 5.88 3.11 -3.79
N MET A 196 5.42 1.86 -3.66
CA MET A 196 4.47 1.49 -2.61
C MET A 196 5.11 1.70 -1.23
N HIS A 197 4.28 2.03 -0.24
CA HIS A 197 4.72 2.21 1.13
C HIS A 197 5.42 0.95 1.66
N GLN A 198 6.59 1.13 2.27
CA GLN A 198 7.54 0.02 2.51
C GLN A 198 7.35 -0.66 3.86
N THR A 199 6.65 -0.04 4.81
CA THR A 199 6.60 -0.45 6.23
C THR A 199 5.23 -0.97 6.68
N TYR A 200 4.39 -1.42 5.73
CA TYR A 200 3.11 -2.04 6.08
C TYR A 200 3.25 -3.30 6.93
N ALA A 201 4.37 -4.02 6.84
CA ALA A 201 4.60 -5.23 7.63
C ALA A 201 4.72 -4.95 9.13
N GLU A 202 5.23 -3.77 9.47
CA GLU A 202 5.40 -3.29 10.85
C GLU A 202 4.17 -2.54 11.36
N GLU A 203 3.43 -1.89 10.45
CA GLU A 203 2.33 -0.98 10.79
C GLU A 203 0.96 -1.65 10.80
N LEU A 204 0.77 -2.72 10.02
CA LEU A 204 -0.51 -3.41 9.89
C LEU A 204 -0.54 -4.71 10.68
N THR A 205 -1.68 -4.97 11.30
CA THR A 205 -1.90 -6.25 11.97
C THR A 205 -2.09 -7.37 10.94
N PRO A 206 -1.81 -8.64 11.33
CA PRO A 206 -2.07 -9.78 10.44
C PRO A 206 -3.51 -9.86 9.94
N ASP A 207 -4.48 -9.49 10.78
CA ASP A 207 -5.91 -9.50 10.44
C ASP A 207 -6.24 -8.43 9.39
N GLU A 208 -5.71 -7.22 9.53
CA GLU A 208 -5.90 -6.16 8.53
C GLU A 208 -5.33 -6.54 7.17
N ILE A 209 -4.14 -7.14 7.16
CA ILE A 209 -3.53 -7.66 5.93
C ILE A 209 -4.42 -8.75 5.33
N ASN A 210 -4.95 -9.66 6.16
CA ASN A 210 -5.84 -10.73 5.72
C ASN A 210 -7.12 -10.17 5.08
N ASP A 211 -7.73 -9.16 5.70
CA ASP A 211 -8.95 -8.53 5.20
C ASP A 211 -8.71 -7.78 3.88
N LEU A 212 -7.60 -7.03 3.79
CA LEU A 212 -7.18 -6.37 2.54
C LEU A 212 -7.01 -7.40 1.42
N VAL A 213 -6.35 -8.52 1.70
CA VAL A 213 -6.19 -9.61 0.72
C VAL A 213 -7.55 -10.20 0.35
N ALA A 214 -8.43 -10.46 1.33
CA ALA A 214 -9.78 -10.95 1.06
C ALA A 214 -10.57 -10.00 0.16
N TYR A 215 -10.49 -8.70 0.42
CA TYR A 215 -11.13 -7.67 -0.41
C TYR A 215 -10.56 -7.66 -1.83
N MET A 216 -9.23 -7.63 -2.00
CA MET A 216 -8.60 -7.61 -3.32
C MET A 216 -8.95 -8.85 -4.16
N LEU A 217 -9.20 -10.00 -3.53
CA LEU A 217 -9.65 -11.21 -4.21
C LEU A 217 -11.10 -11.13 -4.74
N THR A 218 -11.88 -10.13 -4.31
CA THR A 218 -13.21 -9.84 -4.87
C THR A 218 -13.14 -8.98 -6.15
N LEU A 219 -12.02 -8.31 -6.41
CA LEU A 219 -11.86 -7.38 -7.53
C LEU A 219 -11.52 -8.11 -8.83
N ARG A 220 -12.56 -8.50 -9.57
CA ARG A 220 -12.46 -9.26 -10.83
C ARG A 220 -12.70 -8.40 -12.06
N ALA A 221 -12.09 -8.77 -13.18
CA ALA A 221 -12.45 -8.21 -14.47
C ALA A 221 -13.77 -8.90 -14.87
N ARG A 222 -14.84 -8.11 -14.99
CA ARG A 222 -16.14 -8.63 -15.43
C ARG A 222 -16.09 -9.08 -16.89
#